data_AF-A0A7S2NNZ1-F1
#
_entry.id   AF-A0A7S2NNZ1-F1
#
_cell.length_a   1.000
_cell.length_b   1.000
_cell.length_c   1.000
_cell.angle_alpha   90.00
_cell.angle_beta   90.00
_cell.angle_gamma   90.00
#
_symmetry.space_group_name_H-M   'P 1'
#
loop_
_entity.id
_entity.type
_entity.pdbx_description
1 polymer ?
#
loop_
_entity_poly.entity_id
_entity_poly.type
_entity_poly.pdbx_seq_one_letter_code
_entity_poly.pdbx_strand_id
1 'polypeptide(L)'
;APWQAPRGEVYINLVDLMEALNLTSAGEFEDVQAKHALEDVFKTWTADKVFQARVTGILFEESRGRAMPENYGTVAKWLRSFFPAGQFLILAHAHGGNGLENQAPLDAVEQGGDGVWAGFIPPAAQVGHSAAIVFLDNLVTAENPKVLGTYHLEQAVEVAKQMYKLNMNTNSIPNDCPVWGTGAQRLKHTAFSTKEGWRERAENLYANWTVEETAKLEALAREACKIENDNIFACLADQKKGKATPSLESAKYAIAPLVSDAENIGRRVKELDLMGPEEDNKQVGEKLRKLFLALMVAGFRMDYNSKDVLQVLVSVVRAQEAVDVLVRRRRRFLAAGGFHTAAIDSAGKLHVWGDKVHGKVS
;
A
#
# COMPACT_ATOMS: atom_id res chain seq x y z
N ALA A 1 -3.94 -27.18 23.88
CA ALA A 1 -5.18 -27.37 23.11
C ALA A 1 -4.90 -27.03 21.65
N PRO A 2 -5.56 -27.65 20.66
CA PRO A 2 -5.49 -27.17 19.27
C PRO A 2 -5.93 -25.70 19.23
N TRP A 3 -5.23 -24.89 18.45
CA TRP A 3 -5.59 -23.49 18.24
C TRP A 3 -7.00 -23.43 17.65
N GLN A 4 -7.88 -22.66 18.27
CA GLN A 4 -9.22 -22.40 17.78
C GLN A 4 -9.24 -20.96 17.33
N ALA A 5 -9.56 -20.72 16.06
CA ALA A 5 -9.66 -19.37 15.53
C ALA A 5 -10.67 -18.57 16.37
N PRO A 6 -10.33 -17.34 16.80
CA PRO A 6 -11.30 -16.47 17.44
C PRO A 6 -12.48 -16.21 16.49
N ARG A 7 -13.70 -16.22 17.04
CA ARG A 7 -14.94 -16.38 16.26
C ARG A 7 -15.64 -15.08 15.86
N GLY A 8 -15.20 -13.94 16.39
CA GLY A 8 -15.81 -12.65 16.09
C GLY A 8 -15.48 -12.17 14.67
N GLU A 9 -15.97 -10.99 14.35
CA GLU A 9 -15.79 -10.33 13.06
C GLU A 9 -15.22 -8.91 13.18
N VAL A 10 -15.06 -8.38 14.39
CA VAL A 10 -14.63 -7.01 14.64
C VAL A 10 -13.18 -6.96 15.10
N TYR A 11 -12.44 -6.04 14.50
CA TYR A 11 -11.08 -5.69 14.87
C TYR A 11 -11.09 -4.25 15.40
N ILE A 12 -10.53 -4.05 16.59
CA ILE A 12 -10.45 -2.72 17.21
C ILE A 12 -9.02 -2.23 17.08
N ASN A 13 -8.82 -1.12 16.39
CA ASN A 13 -7.53 -0.47 16.29
C ASN A 13 -7.39 0.64 17.34
N LEU A 14 -6.39 0.48 18.21
CA LEU A 14 -5.93 1.50 19.16
C LEU A 14 -4.87 2.36 18.47
N VAL A 15 -5.36 3.26 17.62
CA VAL A 15 -4.54 4.22 16.86
C VAL A 15 -3.75 5.11 17.82
N ASP A 16 -2.48 5.37 17.51
CA ASP A 16 -1.59 6.25 18.27
C ASP A 16 -1.49 5.88 19.77
N LEU A 17 -1.63 4.60 20.11
CA LEU A 17 -1.71 4.15 21.51
C LEU A 17 -0.45 4.52 22.30
N MET A 18 0.73 4.37 21.69
CA MET A 18 2.00 4.65 22.36
C MET A 18 2.20 6.15 22.58
N GLU A 19 1.70 6.98 21.67
CA GLU A 19 1.67 8.44 21.77
C GLU A 19 0.69 8.88 22.87
N ALA A 20 -0.51 8.31 22.87
CA ALA A 20 -1.56 8.63 23.84
C ALA A 20 -1.15 8.26 25.28
N LEU A 21 -0.27 7.27 25.44
CA LEU A 21 0.26 6.85 26.74
C LEU A 21 1.62 7.46 27.08
N ASN A 22 2.17 8.27 26.18
CA ASN A 22 3.51 8.83 26.27
C ASN A 22 4.55 7.77 26.67
N LEU A 23 4.60 6.67 25.90
CA LEU A 23 5.49 5.56 26.16
C LEU A 23 6.95 5.98 25.92
N THR A 24 7.80 5.80 26.92
CA THR A 24 9.23 6.15 26.83
C THR A 24 10.01 5.11 26.03
N SER A 25 11.22 5.48 25.61
CA SER A 25 12.15 4.52 25.00
C SER A 25 12.52 3.37 25.94
N ALA A 26 12.41 3.56 27.26
CA ALA A 26 12.61 2.51 28.26
C ALA A 26 11.40 1.57 28.40
N GLY A 27 10.29 1.83 27.68
CA GLY A 27 9.06 1.05 27.76
C GLY A 27 8.22 1.38 28.99
N GLU A 28 8.35 2.59 29.55
CA GLU A 28 7.53 3.05 30.67
C GLU A 28 6.37 3.91 30.19
N PHE A 29 5.18 3.70 30.74
CA PHE A 29 4.01 4.52 30.45
C PHE A 29 4.02 5.78 31.33
N GLU A 30 4.44 6.93 30.79
CA GLU A 30 4.51 8.18 31.57
C GLU A 30 3.12 8.73 31.90
N ASP A 31 2.15 8.61 30.98
CA ASP A 31 0.78 9.04 31.25
C ASP A 31 0.00 7.94 31.99
N VAL A 32 0.26 7.84 33.29
CA VAL A 32 -0.38 6.87 34.20
C VAL A 32 -1.90 7.09 34.26
N GLN A 33 -2.38 8.32 34.09
CA GLN A 33 -3.81 8.64 34.15
C GLN A 33 -4.53 8.13 32.91
N ALA A 34 -3.99 8.39 31.72
CA ALA A 34 -4.49 7.84 30.46
C ALA A 34 -4.44 6.30 30.48
N LYS A 35 -3.35 5.73 31.00
CA LYS A 35 -3.22 4.28 31.17
C LYS A 35 -4.35 3.72 32.04
N HIS A 36 -4.58 4.24 33.25
CA HIS A 36 -5.64 3.74 34.13
C HIS A 36 -7.04 3.89 33.50
N ALA A 37 -7.29 5.01 32.82
CA ALA A 37 -8.56 5.21 32.11
C ALA A 37 -8.79 4.14 31.03
N LEU A 38 -7.76 3.79 30.25
CA LEU A 38 -7.85 2.70 29.27
C LEU A 38 -8.05 1.34 29.93
N GLU A 39 -7.39 1.05 31.05
CA GLU A 39 -7.58 -0.21 31.76
C GLU A 39 -9.02 -0.39 32.24
N ASP A 40 -9.68 0.68 32.68
CA ASP A 40 -11.08 0.64 33.08
C ASP A 40 -12.02 0.45 31.88
N VAL A 41 -11.70 1.05 30.74
CA VAL A 41 -12.38 0.78 29.47
C VAL A 41 -12.21 -0.68 29.06
N PHE A 42 -11.00 -1.24 29.13
CA PHE A 42 -10.72 -2.63 28.77
C PHE A 42 -11.43 -3.62 29.70
N LYS A 43 -11.50 -3.36 31.01
CA LYS A 43 -12.30 -4.15 31.95
C LYS A 43 -13.79 -4.11 31.59
N THR A 44 -14.30 -2.93 31.23
CA THR A 44 -15.70 -2.75 30.82
C THR A 44 -16.00 -3.54 29.55
N TRP A 45 -15.14 -3.43 28.54
CA TRP A 45 -15.26 -4.16 27.27
C TRP A 45 -15.20 -5.67 27.48
N THR A 46 -14.21 -6.14 28.23
CA THR A 46 -14.02 -7.58 28.44
C THR A 46 -15.08 -8.18 29.37
N ALA A 47 -15.83 -7.38 30.14
CA ALA A 47 -17.01 -7.84 30.87
C ALA A 47 -18.27 -7.94 29.99
N ASP A 48 -18.31 -7.25 28.85
CA ASP A 48 -19.47 -7.22 27.96
C ASP A 48 -19.54 -8.45 27.04
N LYS A 49 -20.70 -9.10 27.03
CA LYS A 49 -20.91 -10.34 26.25
C LYS A 49 -20.94 -10.09 24.74
N VAL A 50 -21.42 -8.94 24.28
CA VAL A 50 -21.44 -8.60 22.86
C VAL A 50 -20.02 -8.35 22.37
N PHE A 51 -19.22 -7.63 23.16
CA PHE A 51 -17.81 -7.42 22.89
C PHE A 51 -17.06 -8.74 22.79
N GLN A 52 -17.18 -9.62 23.80
CA GLN A 52 -16.53 -10.93 23.78
C GLN A 52 -16.96 -11.82 22.59
N ALA A 53 -18.20 -11.69 22.13
CA ALA A 53 -18.72 -12.50 21.03
C ALA A 53 -18.31 -11.98 19.65
N ARG A 54 -18.15 -10.66 19.50
CA ARG A 54 -17.98 -9.99 18.21
C ARG A 54 -16.56 -9.51 17.94
N VAL A 55 -15.78 -9.21 18.97
CA VAL A 55 -14.42 -8.70 18.81
C VAL A 55 -13.45 -9.88 18.74
N THR A 56 -12.69 -9.92 17.64
CA THR A 56 -11.69 -10.94 17.34
C THR A 56 -10.29 -10.50 17.69
N GLY A 57 -9.98 -9.21 17.50
CA GLY A 57 -8.62 -8.74 17.65
C GLY A 57 -8.52 -7.30 18.10
N ILE A 58 -7.47 -7.04 18.86
CA ILE A 58 -7.01 -5.73 19.28
C ILE A 58 -5.73 -5.45 18.49
N LEU A 59 -5.72 -4.33 17.78
CA LEU A 59 -4.58 -3.84 17.04
C LEU A 59 -4.04 -2.62 17.76
N PHE A 60 -2.73 -2.44 17.70
CA PHE A 60 -2.09 -1.27 18.27
C PHE A 60 -0.94 -0.82 17.36
N GLU A 61 -0.64 0.47 17.41
CA GLU A 61 0.40 1.07 16.59
C GLU A 61 1.15 2.20 17.31
N GLU A 62 2.28 2.57 16.72
CA GLU A 62 3.00 3.81 16.98
C GLU A 62 3.27 4.51 15.65
N SER A 63 2.73 5.70 15.47
CA SER A 63 2.64 6.39 14.18
C SER A 63 3.89 7.18 13.81
N ARG A 64 4.77 7.50 14.77
CA ARG A 64 5.95 8.36 14.50
C ARG A 64 7.15 7.56 13.98
N GLY A 65 7.14 6.23 14.06
CA GLY A 65 8.26 5.37 13.66
C GLY A 65 9.49 5.54 14.55
N ARG A 66 9.29 5.84 15.84
CA ARG A 66 10.34 6.14 16.82
C ARG A 66 10.43 5.11 17.93
N ALA A 67 9.37 4.32 18.15
CA ALA A 67 9.37 3.28 19.16
C ALA A 67 10.44 2.22 18.86
N MET A 68 11.08 1.75 19.93
CA MET A 68 12.00 0.62 19.89
C MET A 68 11.20 -0.70 19.91
N PRO A 69 11.70 -1.80 19.33
CA PRO A 69 10.99 -3.08 19.30
C PRO A 69 10.51 -3.57 20.68
N GLU A 70 11.30 -3.36 21.72
CA GLU A 70 10.97 -3.74 23.10
C GLU A 70 9.72 -2.99 23.61
N ASN A 71 9.47 -1.78 23.11
CA ASN A 71 8.27 -1.02 23.45
C ASN A 71 7.00 -1.72 22.93
N TYR A 72 7.06 -2.34 21.74
CA TYR A 72 5.96 -3.16 21.22
C TYR A 72 5.75 -4.42 22.06
N GLY A 73 6.83 -5.03 22.54
CA GLY A 73 6.78 -6.12 23.50
C GLY A 73 6.08 -5.73 24.80
N THR A 74 6.43 -4.58 25.38
CA THR A 74 5.78 -4.04 26.59
C THR A 74 4.28 -3.85 26.38
N VAL A 75 3.88 -3.21 25.28
CA VAL A 75 2.46 -2.95 24.98
C VAL A 75 1.70 -4.26 24.74
N ALA A 76 2.26 -5.20 23.98
CA ALA A 76 1.63 -6.50 23.74
C ALA A 76 1.41 -7.27 25.06
N LYS A 77 2.41 -7.28 25.94
CA LYS A 77 2.30 -7.90 27.28
C LYS A 77 1.23 -7.23 28.14
N TRP A 78 1.18 -5.90 28.12
CA TRP A 78 0.17 -5.15 28.86
C TRP A 78 -1.24 -5.43 28.35
N LEU A 79 -1.47 -5.36 27.03
CA LEU A 79 -2.75 -5.69 26.42
C LEU A 79 -3.17 -7.14 26.71
N ARG A 80 -2.22 -8.09 26.68
CA ARG A 80 -2.50 -9.51 26.96
C ARG A 80 -3.04 -9.75 28.37
N SER A 81 -2.75 -8.86 29.33
CA SER A 81 -3.32 -8.95 30.69
C SER A 81 -4.83 -8.68 30.75
N PHE A 82 -5.40 -8.02 29.74
CA PHE A 82 -6.84 -7.77 29.60
C PHE A 82 -7.49 -8.66 28.55
N PHE A 83 -6.78 -8.95 27.45
CA PHE A 83 -7.30 -9.68 26.30
C PHE A 83 -6.66 -11.07 26.21
N PRO A 84 -7.25 -12.11 26.84
CA PRO A 84 -6.61 -13.42 26.95
C PRO A 84 -6.38 -14.13 25.62
N ALA A 85 -5.26 -14.88 25.54
CA ALA A 85 -4.90 -15.67 24.38
C ALA A 85 -5.94 -16.74 24.07
N GLY A 86 -6.17 -17.00 22.78
CA GLY A 86 -7.21 -17.93 22.31
C GLY A 86 -8.62 -17.34 22.26
N GLN A 87 -8.87 -16.19 22.91
CA GLN A 87 -10.11 -15.43 22.75
C GLN A 87 -9.91 -14.20 21.87
N PHE A 88 -8.80 -13.47 22.04
CA PHE A 88 -8.51 -12.26 21.28
C PHE A 88 -7.12 -12.34 20.66
N LEU A 89 -7.04 -11.91 19.40
CA LEU A 89 -5.77 -11.65 18.71
C LEU A 89 -5.20 -10.31 19.17
N ILE A 90 -3.88 -10.22 19.36
CA ILE A 90 -3.15 -8.96 19.53
C ILE A 90 -2.19 -8.80 18.35
N LEU A 91 -2.40 -7.77 17.54
CA LEU A 91 -1.61 -7.52 16.33
C LEU A 91 -0.90 -6.17 16.41
N ALA A 92 0.41 -6.17 16.17
CA ALA A 92 1.23 -4.97 16.20
C ALA A 92 1.39 -4.35 14.80
N HIS A 93 1.29 -3.03 14.68
CA HIS A 93 1.66 -2.27 13.49
C HIS A 93 2.76 -1.28 13.83
N ALA A 94 3.85 -1.32 13.07
CA ALA A 94 5.01 -0.47 13.30
C ALA A 94 5.32 0.37 12.08
N HIS A 95 5.48 1.68 12.27
CA HIS A 95 5.90 2.59 11.21
C HIS A 95 7.42 2.63 11.07
N GLY A 96 7.87 2.81 9.82
CA GLY A 96 9.27 3.06 9.52
C GLY A 96 9.68 4.46 9.97
N GLY A 97 10.92 4.63 10.40
CA GLY A 97 11.46 5.90 10.88
C GLY A 97 12.82 5.75 11.52
N ASN A 98 13.01 4.65 12.27
CA ASN A 98 14.29 4.22 12.84
C ASN A 98 14.86 2.95 12.17
N GLY A 99 14.14 2.36 11.20
CA GLY A 99 14.56 1.15 10.48
C GLY A 99 14.33 -0.16 11.23
N LEU A 100 13.56 -0.13 12.32
CA LEU A 100 13.28 -1.28 13.19
C LEU A 100 11.86 -1.81 13.04
N GLU A 101 11.10 -1.30 12.06
CA GLU A 101 9.68 -1.62 11.90
C GLU A 101 9.41 -3.11 11.67
N ASN A 102 10.33 -3.84 11.03
CA ASN A 102 10.16 -5.28 10.80
C ASN A 102 10.54 -6.15 12.02
N GLN A 103 11.29 -5.60 12.98
CA GLN A 103 11.65 -6.29 14.23
C GLN A 103 10.55 -6.12 15.28
N ALA A 104 9.93 -4.95 15.36
CA ALA A 104 8.90 -4.61 16.34
C ALA A 104 7.75 -5.65 16.48
N PRO A 105 7.14 -6.18 15.40
CA PRO A 105 6.12 -7.22 15.52
C PRO A 105 6.64 -8.56 16.06
N LEU A 106 7.92 -8.89 15.88
CA LEU A 106 8.51 -10.10 16.46
C LEU A 106 8.60 -9.96 17.99
N ASP A 107 9.12 -8.83 18.48
CA ASP A 107 9.15 -8.54 19.92
C ASP A 107 7.76 -8.52 20.55
N ALA A 108 6.75 -7.98 19.83
CA ALA A 108 5.36 -8.06 20.26
C ALA A 108 4.90 -9.52 20.44
N VAL A 109 5.21 -10.39 19.47
CA VAL A 109 4.84 -11.82 19.51
C VAL A 109 5.58 -12.57 20.61
N GLU A 110 6.87 -12.30 20.81
CA GLU A 110 7.65 -12.88 21.91
C GLU A 110 7.07 -12.56 23.28
N GLN A 111 6.43 -11.39 23.42
CA GLN A 111 5.76 -10.96 24.66
C GLN A 111 4.26 -11.30 24.72
N GLY A 112 3.77 -12.15 23.82
CA GLY A 112 2.41 -12.68 23.85
C GLY A 112 1.44 -12.04 22.87
N GLY A 113 1.90 -11.24 21.90
CA GLY A 113 1.16 -10.89 20.69
C GLY A 113 0.95 -12.11 19.78
N ASP A 114 0.02 -12.01 18.83
CA ASP A 114 -0.33 -13.10 17.91
C ASP A 114 0.20 -12.86 16.48
N GLY A 115 0.62 -11.64 16.14
CA GLY A 115 1.17 -11.36 14.82
C GLY A 115 1.26 -9.88 14.49
N VAL A 116 1.23 -9.62 13.19
CA VAL A 116 1.44 -8.29 12.62
C VAL A 116 0.17 -7.79 11.93
N TRP A 117 -0.13 -6.51 12.11
CA TRP A 117 -1.00 -5.75 11.24
C TRP A 117 -0.12 -4.89 10.33
N ALA A 118 -0.12 -5.17 9.04
CA ALA A 118 0.83 -4.60 8.10
C ALA A 118 0.28 -4.61 6.68
N GLY A 119 0.81 -3.74 5.83
CA GLY A 119 0.75 -3.95 4.40
C GLY A 119 1.51 -5.23 4.01
N PHE A 120 1.11 -5.86 2.91
CA PHE A 120 1.79 -7.07 2.44
C PHE A 120 3.25 -6.80 2.06
N ILE A 121 3.50 -5.62 1.50
CA ILE A 121 4.80 -5.11 1.08
C ILE A 121 5.12 -3.79 1.82
N PRO A 122 6.40 -3.43 2.02
CA PRO A 122 6.80 -2.22 2.77
C PRO A 122 6.33 -0.85 2.23
N PRO A 123 6.20 -0.62 0.90
CA PRO A 123 5.79 0.69 0.39
C PRO A 123 4.27 0.87 0.47
N ALA A 124 3.72 1.11 1.67
CA ALA A 124 2.33 1.54 1.83
C ALA A 124 2.09 2.70 2.82
N ALA A 125 3.13 3.26 3.47
CA ALA A 125 2.98 4.37 4.44
C ALA A 125 4.07 5.46 4.30
N GLN A 126 3.84 6.62 4.94
CA GLN A 126 4.59 7.88 4.78
C GLN A 126 6.11 7.78 5.00
N VAL A 127 6.56 6.90 5.88
CA VAL A 127 7.97 6.67 6.25
C VAL A 127 8.36 5.18 6.18
N GLY A 128 7.55 4.38 5.47
CA GLY A 128 7.59 2.91 5.52
C GLY A 128 6.76 2.35 6.69
N HIS A 129 6.59 1.03 6.72
CA HIS A 129 5.97 0.29 7.82
C HIS A 129 6.42 -1.18 7.79
N SER A 130 6.14 -1.92 8.86
CA SER A 130 6.37 -3.36 8.94
C SER A 130 5.66 -4.09 7.81
N ALA A 131 6.28 -5.09 7.17
CA ALA A 131 5.65 -5.83 6.08
C ALA A 131 5.29 -7.26 6.49
N ALA A 132 4.07 -7.69 6.16
CA ALA A 132 3.60 -9.03 6.50
C ALA A 132 4.49 -10.12 5.90
N ILE A 133 5.02 -9.92 4.68
CA ILE A 133 5.95 -10.87 4.08
C ILE A 133 7.26 -10.99 4.85
N VAL A 134 7.82 -9.87 5.33
CA VAL A 134 9.10 -9.87 6.06
C VAL A 134 8.91 -10.56 7.40
N PHE A 135 7.77 -10.33 8.04
CA PHE A 135 7.40 -11.05 9.26
C PHE A 135 7.30 -12.57 9.01
N LEU A 136 6.65 -13.01 7.93
CA LEU A 136 6.55 -14.43 7.58
C LEU A 136 7.92 -15.04 7.23
N ASP A 137 8.77 -14.32 6.49
CA ASP A 137 10.15 -14.74 6.17
C ASP A 137 11.00 -14.89 7.43
N ASN A 138 10.88 -13.96 8.38
CA ASN A 138 11.54 -14.06 9.69
C ASN A 138 11.07 -15.31 10.46
N LEU A 139 9.76 -15.61 10.45
CA LEU A 139 9.24 -16.82 11.09
C LEU A 139 9.71 -18.11 10.40
N VAL A 140 9.81 -18.12 9.06
CA VAL A 140 10.40 -19.24 8.31
C VAL A 140 11.89 -19.41 8.67
N THR A 141 12.62 -18.30 8.75
CA THR A 141 14.02 -18.26 9.17
C THR A 141 14.21 -18.76 10.60
N ALA A 142 13.24 -18.50 11.49
CA ALA A 142 13.18 -19.04 12.85
C ALA A 142 12.65 -20.49 12.90
N GLU A 143 12.56 -21.17 11.75
CA GLU A 143 12.14 -22.57 11.61
C GLU A 143 10.73 -22.84 12.14
N ASN A 144 9.82 -21.86 12.09
CA ASN A 144 8.43 -22.06 12.47
C ASN A 144 7.74 -23.01 11.46
N PRO A 145 7.42 -24.26 11.84
CA PRO A 145 6.97 -25.28 10.89
C PRO A 145 5.56 -25.01 10.38
N LYS A 146 4.79 -24.12 11.03
CA LYS A 146 3.41 -23.83 10.66
C LYS A 146 3.33 -22.88 9.47
N VAL A 147 4.33 -22.03 9.26
CA VAL A 147 4.25 -20.97 8.25
C VAL A 147 4.13 -21.57 6.85
N LEU A 148 5.08 -22.43 6.47
CA LEU A 148 5.07 -23.09 5.16
C LEU A 148 3.93 -24.11 4.98
N GLY A 149 3.38 -24.63 6.08
CA GLY A 149 2.21 -25.52 6.04
C GLY A 149 0.86 -24.79 5.97
N THR A 150 0.84 -23.49 6.29
CA THR A 150 -0.41 -22.68 6.35
C THR A 150 -0.53 -21.73 5.18
N TYR A 151 0.59 -21.16 4.72
CA TYR A 151 0.61 -20.12 3.69
C TYR A 151 1.34 -20.61 2.43
N HIS A 152 0.75 -20.32 1.28
CA HIS A 152 1.33 -20.54 -0.05
C HIS A 152 2.42 -19.51 -0.37
N LEU A 153 3.49 -19.49 0.42
CA LEU A 153 4.54 -18.49 0.28
C LEU A 153 5.30 -18.60 -1.04
N GLU A 154 5.27 -19.75 -1.71
CA GLU A 154 5.80 -19.96 -3.06
C GLU A 154 5.22 -19.01 -4.12
N GLN A 155 4.03 -18.44 -3.85
CA GLN A 155 3.35 -17.49 -4.74
C GLN A 155 3.57 -16.03 -4.34
N ALA A 156 4.21 -15.78 -3.20
CA ALA A 156 4.12 -14.48 -2.53
C ALA A 156 4.78 -13.34 -3.32
N VAL A 157 5.84 -13.62 -4.07
CA VAL A 157 6.50 -12.63 -4.95
C VAL A 157 5.55 -12.15 -6.04
N GLU A 158 4.78 -13.04 -6.66
CA GLU A 158 3.83 -12.65 -7.72
C GLU A 158 2.64 -11.91 -7.13
N VAL A 159 2.12 -12.35 -5.99
CA VAL A 159 1.05 -11.64 -5.26
C VAL A 159 1.50 -10.20 -4.96
N ALA A 160 2.73 -10.03 -4.47
CA ALA A 160 3.31 -8.71 -4.21
C ALA A 160 3.42 -7.85 -5.47
N LYS A 161 3.88 -8.41 -6.60
CA LYS A 161 3.92 -7.71 -7.90
C LYS A 161 2.55 -7.24 -8.33
N GLN A 162 1.53 -8.10 -8.24
CA GLN A 162 0.17 -7.74 -8.61
C GLN A 162 -0.41 -6.67 -7.67
N MET A 163 -0.18 -6.77 -6.36
CA MET A 163 -0.58 -5.74 -5.39
C MET A 163 0.12 -4.40 -5.65
N TYR A 164 1.41 -4.43 -5.99
CA TYR A 164 2.17 -3.23 -6.32
C TYR A 164 1.65 -2.60 -7.62
N LYS A 165 1.40 -3.40 -8.65
CA LYS A 165 0.78 -2.95 -9.92
C LYS A 165 -0.58 -2.31 -9.69
N LEU A 166 -1.40 -2.86 -8.79
CA LEU A 166 -2.71 -2.29 -8.47
C LEU A 166 -2.59 -0.88 -7.84
N ASN A 167 -1.55 -0.63 -7.04
CA ASN A 167 -1.37 0.63 -6.34
C ASN A 167 -0.55 1.66 -7.13
N MET A 168 0.51 1.21 -7.80
CA MET A 168 1.55 2.06 -8.40
C MET A 168 1.59 1.96 -9.93
N ASN A 169 0.73 1.14 -10.54
CA ASN A 169 0.65 0.94 -11.99
C ASN A 169 1.98 0.53 -12.64
N THR A 170 2.81 -0.21 -11.93
CA THR A 170 4.03 -0.80 -12.47
C THR A 170 4.27 -2.17 -11.85
N ASN A 171 4.86 -3.06 -12.64
CA ASN A 171 5.38 -4.34 -12.13
C ASN A 171 6.83 -4.23 -11.62
N SER A 172 7.46 -3.06 -11.79
CA SER A 172 8.81 -2.80 -11.32
C SER A 172 8.79 -2.57 -9.82
N ILE A 173 9.02 -3.63 -9.05
CA ILE A 173 9.14 -3.52 -7.60
C ILE A 173 10.44 -2.78 -7.24
N PRO A 174 10.42 -1.91 -6.21
CA PRO A 174 11.62 -1.31 -5.66
C PRO A 174 12.73 -2.32 -5.34
N ASN A 175 13.95 -2.00 -5.77
CA ASN A 175 15.13 -2.86 -5.60
C ASN A 175 15.51 -3.10 -4.13
N ASP A 176 15.05 -2.25 -3.24
CA ASP A 176 15.28 -2.28 -1.80
C ASP A 176 14.23 -3.09 -1.04
N CYS A 177 13.26 -3.72 -1.71
CA CYS A 177 12.31 -4.59 -1.04
C CYS A 177 13.04 -5.75 -0.32
N PRO A 178 12.98 -5.85 1.02
CA PRO A 178 13.45 -7.01 1.76
C PRO A 178 12.67 -8.23 1.26
N VAL A 179 13.32 -9.39 1.16
CA VAL A 179 12.86 -10.62 0.50
C VAL A 179 13.24 -10.71 -1.00
N TRP A 180 12.66 -9.96 -1.93
CA TRP A 180 12.86 -10.20 -3.38
C TRP A 180 13.37 -9.01 -4.20
N GLY A 181 13.60 -7.86 -3.59
CA GLY A 181 14.28 -6.76 -4.28
C GLY A 181 15.67 -7.18 -4.73
N THR A 182 16.18 -6.64 -5.84
CA THR A 182 17.53 -7.01 -6.34
C THR A 182 18.62 -6.77 -5.28
N GLY A 183 18.41 -5.84 -4.36
CA GLY A 183 19.28 -5.59 -3.21
C GLY A 183 19.37 -6.74 -2.21
N ALA A 184 18.35 -7.60 -2.09
CA ALA A 184 18.35 -8.76 -1.20
C ALA A 184 19.33 -9.86 -1.68
N GLN A 185 19.55 -9.96 -2.99
CA GLN A 185 20.44 -10.97 -3.59
C GLN A 185 21.81 -10.42 -3.97
N ARG A 186 21.88 -9.11 -4.23
CA ARG A 186 23.08 -8.47 -4.76
C ARG A 186 24.22 -8.51 -3.74
N LEU A 187 25.38 -8.97 -4.20
CA LEU A 187 26.65 -8.73 -3.51
C LEU A 187 26.84 -7.22 -3.33
N LYS A 188 26.89 -6.76 -2.07
CA LYS A 188 27.24 -5.37 -1.74
C LYS A 188 28.64 -5.00 -2.28
N HIS A 189 29.53 -5.99 -2.37
CA HIS A 189 30.83 -5.84 -3.01
C HIS A 189 31.29 -7.18 -3.61
N THR A 190 31.76 -7.16 -4.86
CA THR A 190 32.16 -8.36 -5.62
C THR A 190 33.42 -9.03 -5.08
N ALA A 191 34.28 -8.29 -4.36
CA ALA A 191 35.45 -8.86 -3.68
C ALA A 191 35.12 -9.85 -2.55
N PHE A 192 33.87 -9.91 -2.09
CA PHE A 192 33.41 -10.91 -1.11
C PHE A 192 32.51 -11.97 -1.78
N SER A 193 32.79 -12.27 -3.06
CA SER A 193 32.12 -13.36 -3.76
C SER A 193 32.45 -14.70 -3.10
N THR A 194 31.43 -15.24 -2.46
CA THR A 194 31.36 -16.55 -1.79
C THR A 194 30.81 -17.59 -2.77
N LYS A 195 31.02 -18.88 -2.49
CA LYS A 195 30.51 -20.02 -3.29
C LYS A 195 28.99 -19.91 -3.59
N GLU A 196 28.58 -20.43 -4.75
CA GLU A 196 27.18 -20.53 -5.19
C GLU A 196 26.29 -21.20 -4.14
N GLY A 197 25.03 -20.77 -4.04
CA GLY A 197 24.00 -21.38 -3.18
C GLY A 197 23.93 -20.88 -1.73
N TRP A 198 24.96 -20.23 -1.16
CA TRP A 198 24.90 -19.86 0.28
C TRP A 198 23.91 -18.73 0.62
N ARG A 199 23.43 -17.98 -0.38
CA ARG A 199 22.51 -16.84 -0.26
C ARG A 199 21.10 -17.10 -0.79
N GLU A 200 20.85 -18.28 -1.36
CA GLU A 200 19.57 -18.60 -1.98
C GLU A 200 18.53 -18.91 -0.89
N ARG A 201 17.93 -17.87 -0.29
CA ARG A 201 16.79 -18.05 0.61
C ARG A 201 15.48 -17.52 0.04
N ALA A 202 15.45 -16.32 -0.51
CA ALA A 202 14.18 -15.60 -0.61
C ALA A 202 13.44 -15.70 -1.96
N GLU A 203 14.09 -15.56 -3.12
CA GLU A 203 13.36 -15.64 -4.40
C GLU A 203 13.00 -17.07 -4.78
N ASN A 204 13.93 -18.02 -4.66
CA ASN A 204 13.68 -19.42 -5.02
C ASN A 204 12.61 -20.09 -4.13
N LEU A 205 12.44 -19.61 -2.89
CA LEU A 205 11.42 -20.12 -1.98
C LEU A 205 10.05 -19.49 -2.24
N TYR A 206 10.00 -18.21 -2.63
CA TYR A 206 8.76 -17.42 -2.70
C TYR A 206 8.31 -17.02 -4.12
N ALA A 207 9.06 -17.45 -5.13
CA ALA A 207 8.74 -17.33 -6.54
C ALA A 207 8.91 -18.69 -7.25
N ASN A 208 8.38 -19.76 -6.64
CA ASN A 208 8.48 -21.10 -7.21
C ASN A 208 7.20 -21.46 -7.99
N TRP A 209 7.31 -21.49 -9.32
CA TRP A 209 6.21 -21.70 -10.24
C TRP A 209 6.57 -22.79 -11.26
N THR A 210 5.56 -23.52 -11.74
CA THR A 210 5.78 -24.44 -12.85
C THR A 210 6.16 -23.67 -14.12
N VAL A 211 6.87 -24.32 -15.05
CA VAL A 211 7.28 -23.71 -16.32
C VAL A 211 6.08 -23.13 -17.08
N GLU A 212 4.92 -23.80 -17.03
CA GLU A 212 3.69 -23.34 -17.67
C GLU A 212 3.12 -22.08 -17.00
N GLU A 213 3.10 -22.04 -15.67
CA GLU A 213 2.65 -20.87 -14.91
C GLU A 213 3.57 -19.68 -15.12
N THR A 214 4.89 -19.89 -15.07
CA THR A 214 5.89 -18.85 -15.38
C THR A 214 5.65 -18.28 -16.78
N ALA A 215 5.44 -19.12 -17.79
CA ALA A 215 5.16 -18.65 -19.15
C ALA A 215 3.87 -17.82 -19.26
N LYS A 216 2.82 -18.19 -18.51
CA LYS A 216 1.57 -17.42 -18.43
C LYS A 216 1.77 -16.07 -17.73
N LEU A 217 2.46 -16.06 -16.59
CA LEU A 217 2.77 -14.85 -15.84
C LEU A 217 3.63 -13.89 -16.68
N GLU A 218 4.63 -14.41 -17.37
CA GLU A 218 5.44 -13.61 -18.29
C GLU A 218 4.63 -13.08 -19.47
N ALA A 219 3.67 -13.85 -20.01
CA ALA A 219 2.80 -13.36 -21.08
C ALA A 219 1.92 -12.19 -20.60
N LEU A 220 1.31 -12.33 -19.41
CA LEU A 220 0.54 -11.26 -18.77
C LEU A 220 1.42 -10.03 -18.44
N ALA A 221 2.64 -10.27 -17.97
CA ALA A 221 3.61 -9.22 -17.68
C ALA A 221 4.08 -8.52 -18.96
N ARG A 222 4.30 -9.25 -20.06
CA ARG A 222 4.65 -8.68 -21.37
C ARG A 222 3.51 -7.84 -21.94
N GLU A 223 2.27 -8.29 -21.83
CA GLU A 223 1.10 -7.51 -22.25
C GLU A 223 0.96 -6.23 -21.41
N ALA A 224 1.11 -6.34 -20.09
CA ALA A 224 1.11 -5.18 -19.19
C ALA A 224 2.27 -4.22 -19.45
N CYS A 225 3.48 -4.74 -19.68
CA CYS A 225 4.69 -3.99 -19.96
C CYS A 225 4.66 -3.36 -21.35
N LYS A 226 3.96 -3.95 -22.32
CA LYS A 226 3.70 -3.31 -23.62
C LYS A 226 2.82 -2.08 -23.43
N ILE A 227 1.75 -2.19 -22.66
CA ILE A 227 0.90 -1.03 -22.30
C ILE A 227 1.72 0.02 -21.54
N GLU A 228 2.54 -0.39 -20.57
CA GLU A 228 3.39 0.49 -19.76
C GLU A 228 4.46 1.19 -20.61
N ASN A 229 5.18 0.46 -21.47
CA ASN A 229 6.17 1.00 -22.39
C ASN A 229 5.54 1.88 -23.46
N ASP A 230 4.40 1.51 -24.04
CA ASP A 230 3.70 2.37 -25.00
C ASP A 230 3.31 3.71 -24.34
N ASN A 231 2.93 3.70 -23.07
CA ASN A 231 2.67 4.90 -22.27
C ASN A 231 3.97 5.67 -21.91
N ILE A 232 5.04 4.98 -21.50
CA ILE A 232 6.32 5.59 -21.15
C ILE A 232 7.00 6.19 -22.39
N PHE A 233 7.02 5.50 -23.53
CA PHE A 233 7.57 6.01 -24.78
C PHE A 233 6.76 7.19 -25.32
N ALA A 234 5.43 7.20 -25.12
CA ALA A 234 4.61 8.39 -25.39
C ALA A 234 5.01 9.58 -24.49
N CYS A 235 5.17 9.36 -23.18
CA CYS A 235 5.64 10.39 -22.24
C CYS A 235 7.08 10.87 -22.53
N LEU A 236 8.01 9.96 -22.83
CA LEU A 236 9.41 10.28 -23.13
C LEU A 236 9.58 10.99 -24.48
N ALA A 237 8.73 10.68 -25.46
CA ALA A 237 8.69 11.39 -26.74
C ALA A 237 8.26 12.86 -26.57
N ASP A 238 7.43 13.17 -25.57
CA ASP A 238 7.07 14.54 -25.21
C ASP A 238 8.10 15.22 -24.29
N GLN A 239 8.82 14.48 -23.42
CA GLN A 239 9.96 15.05 -22.67
C GLN A 239 11.11 15.53 -23.58
N LYS A 240 11.32 14.89 -24.74
CA LYS A 240 12.29 15.36 -25.75
C LYS A 240 11.91 16.71 -26.38
N LYS A 241 10.70 17.23 -26.16
CA LYS A 241 10.28 18.57 -26.62
C LYS A 241 10.55 19.68 -25.60
N GLY A 242 11.29 19.38 -24.54
CA GLY A 242 11.89 20.37 -23.65
C GLY A 242 10.96 20.82 -22.53
N LYS A 243 11.18 20.27 -21.33
CA LYS A 243 11.01 20.94 -20.04
C LYS A 243 11.72 20.15 -18.94
N ALA A 244 12.18 20.89 -17.94
CA ALA A 244 13.19 20.54 -16.95
C ALA A 244 12.99 19.20 -16.24
N THR A 245 14.12 18.56 -15.92
CA THR A 245 14.23 17.51 -14.92
C THR A 245 13.59 17.98 -13.61
N PRO A 246 12.70 17.20 -12.97
CA PRO A 246 12.16 17.58 -11.67
C PRO A 246 13.29 17.71 -10.66
N SER A 247 13.39 18.84 -9.97
CA SER A 247 14.33 19.04 -8.88
C SER A 247 14.05 18.03 -7.76
N LEU A 248 15.06 17.64 -6.98
CA LEU A 248 14.89 16.75 -5.82
C LEU A 248 13.80 17.20 -4.83
N GLU A 249 13.42 18.49 -4.84
CA GLU A 249 12.31 19.05 -4.04
C GLU A 249 10.90 18.64 -4.50
N SER A 250 10.71 18.07 -5.70
CA SER A 250 9.39 17.74 -6.28
C SER A 250 8.97 16.26 -6.11
N ALA A 251 9.42 15.60 -5.05
CA ALA A 251 9.09 14.20 -4.73
C ALA A 251 8.52 14.01 -3.31
N LYS A 252 8.00 15.06 -2.68
CA LYS A 252 7.49 15.01 -1.31
C LYS A 252 6.20 14.20 -1.19
N TYR A 253 5.34 14.23 -2.20
CA TYR A 253 4.08 13.50 -2.20
C TYR A 253 4.06 12.43 -3.30
N ALA A 254 3.55 11.25 -2.95
CA ALA A 254 3.25 10.19 -3.90
C ALA A 254 1.76 9.82 -3.79
N ILE A 255 1.11 9.59 -4.93
CA ILE A 255 -0.28 9.17 -5.01
C ILE A 255 -0.32 7.65 -5.18
N ALA A 256 -0.99 7.01 -4.23
CA ALA A 256 -1.49 5.65 -4.31
C ALA A 256 -3.03 5.73 -4.26
N PRO A 257 -3.74 5.58 -5.39
CA PRO A 257 -5.16 5.93 -5.54
C PRO A 257 -6.12 5.31 -4.52
N LEU A 258 -5.80 4.12 -4.01
CA LEU A 258 -6.63 3.39 -3.06
C LEU A 258 -6.52 3.94 -1.62
N VAL A 259 -5.37 4.52 -1.29
CA VAL A 259 -5.02 4.86 0.10
C VAL A 259 -4.77 6.36 0.32
N SER A 260 -4.26 7.08 -0.68
CA SER A 260 -4.03 8.51 -0.56
C SER A 260 -5.32 9.26 -0.30
N ASP A 261 -5.33 10.05 0.78
CA ASP A 261 -6.43 10.96 1.07
C ASP A 261 -6.47 12.14 0.07
N ALA A 262 -7.59 12.87 0.10
CA ALA A 262 -7.81 14.00 -0.79
C ALA A 262 -6.80 15.13 -0.56
N GLU A 263 -6.42 15.41 0.68
CA GLU A 263 -5.48 16.49 0.99
C GLU A 263 -4.11 16.21 0.36
N ASN A 264 -3.61 14.98 0.51
CA ASN A 264 -2.33 14.55 -0.04
C ASN A 264 -2.34 14.47 -1.57
N ILE A 265 -3.44 14.02 -2.18
CA ILE A 265 -3.62 14.10 -3.64
C ILE A 265 -3.54 15.55 -4.12
N GLY A 266 -4.25 16.47 -3.45
CA GLY A 266 -4.19 17.89 -3.74
C GLY A 266 -2.78 18.45 -3.62
N ARG A 267 -2.08 18.16 -2.53
CA ARG A 267 -0.69 18.61 -2.33
C ARG A 267 0.25 18.11 -3.42
N ARG A 268 0.08 16.88 -3.91
CA ARG A 268 0.85 16.38 -5.06
C ARG A 268 0.55 17.16 -6.35
N VAL A 269 -0.72 17.45 -6.62
CA VAL A 269 -1.11 18.28 -7.78
C VAL A 269 -0.52 19.69 -7.68
N LYS A 270 -0.50 20.26 -6.47
CA LYS A 270 0.11 21.56 -6.19
C LYS A 270 1.62 21.55 -6.38
N GLU A 271 2.29 20.51 -5.86
CA GLU A 271 3.74 20.29 -6.03
C GLU A 271 4.16 20.21 -7.50
N LEU A 272 3.26 19.74 -8.38
CA LEU A 272 3.51 19.65 -9.81
C LEU A 272 3.09 20.90 -10.60
N ASP A 273 2.74 22.00 -9.93
CA ASP A 273 2.23 23.25 -10.52
C ASP A 273 0.98 23.04 -11.40
N LEU A 274 0.14 22.08 -11.05
CA LEU A 274 -1.10 21.78 -11.78
C LEU A 274 -2.33 22.43 -11.14
N MET A 275 -2.17 23.07 -9.98
CA MET A 275 -3.21 23.72 -9.20
C MET A 275 -3.25 25.23 -9.46
N GLY A 276 -4.44 25.82 -9.51
CA GLY A 276 -4.64 27.26 -9.57
C GLY A 276 -4.31 27.94 -8.23
N PRO A 277 -4.06 29.26 -8.22
CA PRO A 277 -3.61 29.98 -7.02
C PRO A 277 -4.63 29.96 -5.87
N GLU A 278 -5.93 29.90 -6.19
CA GLU A 278 -7.04 29.92 -5.22
C GLU A 278 -7.67 28.54 -4.98
N GLU A 279 -7.15 27.48 -5.62
CA GLU A 279 -7.72 26.15 -5.47
C GLU A 279 -7.28 25.49 -4.16
N ASP A 280 -8.24 24.85 -3.50
CA ASP A 280 -8.02 24.12 -2.26
C ASP A 280 -7.56 22.68 -2.52
N ASN A 281 -6.53 22.24 -1.79
CA ASN A 281 -5.94 20.91 -1.93
C ASN A 281 -7.01 19.81 -1.76
N LYS A 282 -7.77 19.88 -0.67
CA LYS A 282 -8.76 18.87 -0.32
C LYS A 282 -9.87 18.80 -1.38
N GLN A 283 -10.38 19.93 -1.85
CA GLN A 283 -11.43 19.95 -2.88
C GLN A 283 -10.98 19.35 -4.22
N VAL A 284 -9.80 19.74 -4.72
CA VAL A 284 -9.26 19.19 -5.97
C VAL A 284 -8.98 17.69 -5.80
N GLY A 285 -8.37 17.31 -4.66
CA GLY A 285 -8.07 15.93 -4.36
C GLY A 285 -9.29 15.04 -4.17
N GLU A 286 -10.41 15.53 -3.63
CA GLU A 286 -11.66 14.77 -3.53
C GLU A 286 -12.23 14.43 -4.91
N LYS A 287 -12.21 15.38 -5.84
CA LYS A 287 -12.67 15.15 -7.22
C LYS A 287 -11.78 14.15 -7.94
N LEU A 288 -10.46 14.32 -7.81
CA LEU A 288 -9.48 13.41 -8.40
C LEU A 288 -9.58 12.01 -7.81
N ARG A 289 -9.69 11.86 -6.48
CA ARG A 289 -9.84 10.57 -5.82
C ARG A 289 -11.05 9.80 -6.36
N LYS A 290 -12.20 10.46 -6.53
CA LYS A 290 -13.39 9.85 -7.14
C LYS A 290 -13.12 9.40 -8.58
N LEU A 291 -12.45 10.23 -9.38
CA LEU A 291 -12.09 9.90 -10.74
C LEU A 291 -11.10 8.72 -10.80
N PHE A 292 -10.09 8.69 -9.95
CA PHE A 292 -9.11 7.61 -9.87
C PHE A 292 -9.80 6.28 -9.57
N LEU A 293 -10.66 6.25 -8.55
CA LEU A 293 -11.43 5.05 -8.19
C LEU A 293 -12.34 4.60 -9.34
N ALA A 294 -13.01 5.53 -10.02
CA ALA A 294 -13.86 5.21 -11.17
C ALA A 294 -13.06 4.61 -12.33
N LEU A 295 -11.90 5.19 -12.66
CA LEU A 295 -10.99 4.68 -13.68
C LEU A 295 -10.47 3.28 -13.31
N MET A 296 -10.09 3.07 -12.04
CA MET A 296 -9.64 1.77 -11.56
C MET A 296 -10.73 0.70 -11.66
N VAL A 297 -11.97 1.00 -11.26
CA VAL A 297 -13.11 0.10 -11.41
C VAL A 297 -13.39 -0.21 -12.88
N ALA A 298 -13.23 0.77 -13.76
CA ALA A 298 -13.38 0.60 -15.20
C ALA A 298 -12.19 -0.10 -15.89
N GLY A 299 -11.19 -0.56 -15.13
CA GLY A 299 -10.03 -1.28 -15.66
C GLY A 299 -8.93 -0.39 -16.24
N PHE A 300 -9.09 0.94 -16.21
CA PHE A 300 -8.03 1.88 -16.58
C PHE A 300 -6.97 1.90 -15.49
N ARG A 301 -5.71 1.88 -15.91
CA ARG A 301 -4.54 1.92 -15.03
C ARG A 301 -3.59 2.99 -15.57
N MET A 302 -3.19 3.91 -14.72
CA MET A 302 -2.39 5.08 -15.08
C MET A 302 -1.37 5.34 -13.96
N ASP A 303 -0.24 5.93 -14.31
CA ASP A 303 0.70 6.45 -13.32
C ASP A 303 0.17 7.78 -12.76
N TYR A 304 -0.43 7.74 -11.58
CA TYR A 304 -0.99 8.92 -10.93
C TYR A 304 0.07 9.82 -10.29
N ASN A 305 1.37 9.48 -10.39
CA ASN A 305 2.47 10.36 -10.01
C ASN A 305 3.04 11.14 -11.19
N SER A 306 2.67 10.77 -12.42
CA SER A 306 3.04 11.48 -13.64
C SER A 306 2.33 12.83 -13.74
N LYS A 307 3.12 13.89 -14.00
CA LYS A 307 2.61 15.24 -14.23
C LYS A 307 1.65 15.29 -15.42
N ASP A 308 1.97 14.60 -16.51
CA ASP A 308 1.15 14.62 -17.73
C ASP A 308 -0.20 13.95 -17.50
N VAL A 309 -0.21 12.80 -16.83
CA VAL A 309 -1.45 12.10 -16.44
C VAL A 309 -2.28 12.99 -15.53
N LEU A 310 -1.68 13.53 -14.46
CA LEU A 310 -2.40 14.39 -13.53
C LEU A 310 -2.92 15.66 -14.19
N GLN A 311 -2.20 16.25 -15.15
CA GLN A 311 -2.64 17.42 -15.89
C GLN A 311 -3.92 17.13 -16.67
N VAL A 312 -3.99 15.98 -17.35
CA VAL A 312 -5.20 15.53 -18.05
C VAL A 312 -6.34 15.33 -17.05
N LEU A 313 -6.11 14.60 -15.96
CA LEU A 313 -7.16 14.30 -14.97
C LEU A 313 -7.68 15.55 -14.26
N VAL A 314 -6.79 16.50 -13.93
CA VAL A 314 -7.15 17.82 -13.39
C VAL A 314 -8.03 18.59 -14.38
N SER A 315 -7.70 18.55 -15.68
CA SER A 315 -8.54 19.19 -16.70
C SER A 315 -9.94 18.57 -16.78
N VAL A 316 -10.04 17.25 -16.65
CA VAL A 316 -11.33 16.52 -16.65
C VAL A 316 -12.19 16.90 -15.45
N VAL A 317 -11.62 16.96 -14.24
CA VAL A 317 -12.38 17.33 -13.04
C VAL A 317 -12.73 18.82 -12.99
N ARG A 318 -11.97 19.69 -13.68
CA ARG A 318 -12.30 21.11 -13.83
C ARG A 318 -13.39 21.34 -14.88
N ALA A 319 -13.43 20.53 -15.94
CA ALA A 319 -14.43 20.60 -17.00
C ALA A 319 -15.81 20.05 -16.58
N GLN A 320 -16.18 20.18 -15.31
CA GLN A 320 -17.18 19.37 -14.59
C GLN A 320 -18.62 19.44 -15.12
N GLU A 321 -18.93 20.19 -16.17
CA GLU A 321 -20.16 20.00 -16.97
C GLU A 321 -20.15 18.70 -17.81
N ALA A 322 -18.98 18.21 -18.22
CA ALA A 322 -18.86 17.00 -19.05
C ALA A 322 -18.95 15.70 -18.26
N VAL A 323 -18.47 15.69 -17.00
CA VAL A 323 -18.45 14.49 -16.14
C VAL A 323 -19.86 14.10 -15.67
N ASP A 324 -20.73 15.08 -15.39
CA ASP A 324 -22.13 14.81 -15.03
C ASP A 324 -22.94 14.21 -16.21
N VAL A 325 -22.59 14.56 -17.45
CA VAL A 325 -23.16 13.93 -18.65
C VAL A 325 -22.66 12.49 -18.82
N LEU A 326 -21.40 12.22 -18.46
CA LEU A 326 -20.74 10.92 -18.57
C LEU A 326 -21.21 9.91 -17.50
N VAL A 327 -21.40 10.34 -16.26
CA VAL A 327 -21.76 9.46 -15.13
C VAL A 327 -23.26 9.14 -15.12
N ARG A 328 -24.12 10.05 -15.58
CA ARG A 328 -25.59 9.83 -15.62
C ARG A 328 -26.08 8.97 -16.78
N ARG A 329 -25.26 8.74 -17.82
CA ARG A 329 -25.67 7.99 -19.01
C ARG A 329 -24.74 6.79 -19.21
N ARG A 330 -25.21 5.61 -18.82
CA ARG A 330 -24.57 4.31 -19.10
C ARG A 330 -24.07 4.29 -20.55
N ARG A 331 -22.75 4.25 -20.76
CA ARG A 331 -22.16 4.08 -22.09
C ARG A 331 -21.87 2.62 -22.37
N ARG A 332 -21.93 2.26 -23.66
CA ARG A 332 -21.60 0.93 -24.15
C ARG A 332 -20.13 0.81 -24.59
N PHE A 333 -19.52 1.89 -25.12
CA PHE A 333 -18.14 1.83 -25.64
C PHE A 333 -17.39 3.17 -25.47
N LEU A 334 -16.14 3.08 -25.00
CA LEU A 334 -15.18 4.17 -24.88
C LEU A 334 -13.89 3.75 -25.59
N ALA A 335 -13.37 4.60 -26.47
CA ALA A 335 -12.06 4.43 -27.10
C ALA A 335 -11.21 5.66 -26.76
N ALA A 336 -10.16 5.45 -25.95
CA ALA A 336 -9.22 6.50 -25.58
C ALA A 336 -7.88 6.23 -26.28
N GLY A 337 -7.45 7.15 -27.14
CA GLY A 337 -6.11 7.19 -27.71
C GLY A 337 -5.29 8.33 -27.09
N GLY A 338 -3.97 8.33 -27.32
CA GLY A 338 -3.04 9.26 -26.66
C GLY A 338 -3.37 10.75 -26.82
N PHE A 339 -3.94 11.18 -27.95
CA PHE A 339 -4.27 12.58 -28.23
C PHE A 339 -5.78 12.84 -28.47
N HIS A 340 -6.60 11.79 -28.48
CA HIS A 340 -8.01 11.89 -28.85
C HIS A 340 -8.82 10.80 -28.17
N THR A 341 -9.95 11.17 -27.57
CA THR A 341 -10.89 10.26 -26.94
C THR A 341 -12.23 10.35 -27.64
N ALA A 342 -12.83 9.19 -27.89
CA ALA A 342 -14.13 9.04 -28.51
C ALA A 342 -15.03 8.16 -27.63
N ALA A 343 -16.30 8.52 -27.51
CA ALA A 343 -17.26 7.76 -26.73
C ALA A 343 -18.62 7.74 -27.42
N ILE A 344 -19.25 6.56 -27.43
CA ILE A 344 -20.60 6.39 -27.96
C ILE A 344 -21.56 6.27 -26.78
N ASP A 345 -22.56 7.14 -26.74
CA ASP A 345 -23.61 7.04 -25.72
C ASP A 345 -24.65 5.97 -26.04
N SER A 346 -25.55 5.72 -25.10
CA SER A 346 -26.62 4.71 -25.25
C SER A 346 -27.65 5.05 -26.32
N ALA A 347 -27.67 6.29 -26.82
CA ALA A 347 -28.48 6.71 -27.96
C ALA A 347 -27.74 6.56 -29.31
N GLY A 348 -26.51 6.02 -29.30
CA GLY A 348 -25.69 5.85 -30.50
C GLY A 348 -24.98 7.13 -30.95
N LYS A 349 -25.00 8.20 -30.15
CA LYS A 349 -24.33 9.45 -30.50
C LYS A 349 -22.84 9.38 -30.17
N LEU A 350 -22.01 9.73 -31.15
CA LEU A 350 -20.56 9.83 -31.01
C LEU A 350 -20.17 11.18 -30.39
N HIS A 351 -19.33 11.14 -29.37
CA HIS A 351 -18.75 12.30 -28.70
C HIS A 351 -17.24 12.17 -28.81
N VAL A 352 -16.56 13.23 -29.25
CA VAL A 352 -15.12 13.25 -29.42
C VAL A 352 -14.51 14.45 -28.69
N TRP A 353 -13.37 14.25 -28.04
CA TRP A 353 -12.61 15.32 -27.37
C TRP A 353 -11.12 14.99 -27.36
N GLY A 354 -10.28 16.02 -27.47
CA GLY A 354 -8.82 15.88 -27.64
C GLY A 354 -8.25 16.99 -28.53
N ASP A 355 -6.97 16.87 -28.88
CA ASP A 355 -6.27 17.89 -29.67
C ASP A 355 -6.85 17.99 -31.10
N LYS A 356 -7.07 19.22 -31.57
CA LYS A 356 -7.76 19.53 -32.84
C LYS A 356 -6.84 19.41 -34.07
N VAL A 357 -5.55 19.18 -33.89
CA VAL A 357 -4.55 19.25 -34.97
C VAL A 357 -4.66 18.09 -35.97
N HIS A 358 -5.28 16.97 -35.60
CA HIS A 358 -5.51 15.81 -36.50
C HIS A 358 -6.98 15.38 -36.64
N GLY A 359 -7.92 16.18 -36.12
CA GLY A 359 -9.35 15.87 -36.17
C GLY A 359 -9.98 16.22 -37.53
N LYS A 360 -9.79 15.38 -38.56
CA LYS A 360 -10.76 15.31 -39.66
C LYS A 360 -11.76 14.19 -39.38
N VAL A 361 -13.01 14.59 -39.20
CA VAL A 361 -14.18 13.71 -39.23
C VAL A 361 -14.53 13.47 -40.70
N SER A 362 -14.64 12.22 -41.13
CA SER A 362 -15.55 11.83 -42.22
C SER A 362 -16.65 10.97 -41.61
#